data_AF-X1JU02-F1
#
_entry.id   AF-X1JU02-F1
#
_cell.length_a   1.000
_cell.length_b   1.000
_cell.length_c   1.000
_cell.angle_alpha   90.00
_cell.angle_beta   90.00
_cell.angle_gamma   90.00
#
_symmetry.space_group_name_H-M   'P 1'
#
loop_
_entity.id
_entity.type
_entity.pdbx_description
1 polymer ?
#
loop_
_entity_poly.entity_id
_entity_poly.type
_entity_poly.pdbx_seq_one_letter_code
_entity_poly.pdbx_strand_id
1 'polypeptide(L)' 'MIRFALYIHNHQPTGNFDEIYEYTYEHSYLPLLKALMKHKTIKFGIHNSGILLEWIL' A
#
# COMPACT_ATOMS: atom_id res chain seq x y z
N MET A 1 9.12 25.26 13.35
CA MET A 1 9.08 23.78 13.40
C MET A 1 8.58 23.28 12.06
N ILE A 2 9.27 22.34 11.43
CA ILE A 2 8.83 21.70 10.18
C ILE A 2 7.91 20.54 10.55
N ARG A 3 6.77 20.42 9.86
CA ARG A 3 5.85 19.28 9.98
C ARG A 3 6.04 18.37 8.78
N PHE A 4 6.02 17.06 9.01
CA PHE A 4 6.14 16.04 7.98
C PHE A 4 4.86 15.20 7.93
N ALA A 5 4.41 14.89 6.72
CA ALA A 5 3.25 14.06 6.44
C ALA A 5 3.64 12.98 5.43
N LEU A 6 3.52 11.71 5.81
CA LEU A 6 3.81 10.56 4.96
C LEU A 6 2.51 9.90 4.48
N TYR A 7 2.28 9.89 3.18
CA TYR A 7 1.12 9.27 2.57
C TYR A 7 1.53 8.41 1.39
N ILE A 8 0.91 7.23 1.28
CA ILE A 8 1.16 6.27 0.21
C ILE A 8 -0.14 5.98 -0.51
N HIS A 9 -0.10 5.93 -1.83
CA HIS A 9 -1.24 5.65 -2.70
C HIS A 9 -0.93 4.38 -3.49
N ASN A 10 -1.63 3.29 -3.16
CA ASN A 10 -1.57 2.04 -3.91
C ASN A 10 -2.76 1.98 -4.86
N HIS A 11 -2.48 1.75 -6.14
CA HIS A 11 -3.51 1.65 -7.16
C HIS A 11 -3.18 0.51 -8.11
N GLN A 12 -4.21 -0.27 -8.41
CA GLN A 12 -4.24 -1.13 -9.58
C GLN A 12 -5.41 -0.70 -10.49
N PRO A 13 -5.21 -0.67 -11.82
CA PRO A 13 -6.28 -0.38 -12.76
C PRO A 13 -7.21 -1.58 -12.91
N THR A 14 -8.49 -1.31 -13.22
CA THR A 14 -9.46 -2.37 -13.54
C THR A 14 -9.02 -3.15 -14.79
N GLY A 15 -9.17 -4.47 -14.76
CA GLY A 15 -8.81 -5.35 -15.89
C GLY A 15 -7.32 -5.69 -15.99
N ASN A 16 -6.53 -5.39 -14.95
CA ASN A 16 -5.16 -5.84 -14.86
C ASN A 16 -5.07 -7.35 -14.56
N PHE A 17 -3.95 -7.99 -14.87
CA PHE A 17 -3.76 -9.43 -14.63
C PHE A 17 -3.51 -9.73 -13.16
N ASP A 18 -4.09 -10.81 -12.63
CA ASP A 18 -3.94 -11.22 -11.22
C ASP A 18 -2.48 -11.39 -10.81
N GLU A 19 -1.62 -11.91 -11.71
CA GLU A 19 -0.18 -12.03 -11.41
C GLU A 19 0.50 -10.68 -11.16
N ILE A 20 -0.01 -9.59 -11.74
CA ILE A 20 0.51 -8.24 -11.51
C ILE A 20 0.06 -7.72 -10.14
N TYR A 21 -1.16 -8.03 -9.72
CA TYR A 21 -1.62 -7.73 -8.36
C TYR A 21 -0.75 -8.45 -7.32
N GLU A 22 -0.59 -9.77 -7.47
CA GLU A 22 0.20 -10.60 -6.56
C GLU A 22 1.66 -10.13 -6.50
N TYR A 23 2.30 -9.95 -7.66
CA TYR A 23 3.67 -9.48 -7.71
C TYR A 23 3.83 -8.13 -6.99
N THR A 24 2.92 -7.17 -7.22
CA THR A 24 3.01 -5.86 -6.58
C THR A 24 2.70 -5.93 -5.08
N TYR A 25 1.80 -6.82 -4.67
CA TYR A 25 1.51 -7.08 -3.26
C TYR A 25 2.73 -7.61 -2.52
N GLU A 26 3.36 -8.67 -3.03
CA GLU A 26 4.53 -9.30 -2.43
C GLU A 26 5.76 -8.39 -2.38
N HIS A 27 5.96 -7.59 -3.43
CA HIS A 27 7.19 -6.81 -3.60
C HIS A 27 7.07 -5.35 -3.15
N SER A 28 5.85 -4.84 -2.91
CA SER A 28 5.63 -3.43 -2.54
C SER A 28 4.69 -3.27 -1.34
N TYR A 29 3.42 -3.64 -1.47
CA TYR A 29 2.39 -3.28 -0.49
C TYR A 29 2.66 -3.93 0.88
N LEU A 30 2.92 -5.24 0.88
CA LEU A 30 3.14 -6.00 2.12
C LEU A 30 4.49 -5.67 2.78
N PRO A 31 5.63 -5.61 2.06
CA PRO A 31 6.91 -5.21 2.66
C PRO A 31 6.85 -3.81 3.29
N LEU A 32 6.22 -2.85 2.62
CA LEU A 32 6.06 -1.50 3.13
C LEU A 32 5.22 -1.49 4.42
N LEU A 33 4.07 -2.16 4.42
CA LEU A 33 3.20 -2.23 5.60
C LEU A 33 3.92 -2.91 6.78
N LYS A 34 4.63 -4.03 6.52
CA LYS A 34 5.45 -4.72 7.52
C LYS A 34 6.54 -3.82 8.10
N ALA A 35 7.19 -2.99 7.27
CA ALA A 35 8.20 -2.04 7.74
C ALA A 35 7.56 -0.96 8.61
N LEU A 36 6.49 -0.31 8.16
CA LEU A 36 5.77 0.73 8.90
C LEU A 36 5.26 0.21 10.26
N MET A 37 4.72 -1.01 10.31
CA MET A 37 4.25 -1.64 11.55
C MET A 37 5.36 -1.85 12.60
N LYS A 38 6.63 -1.99 12.20
CA LYS A 38 7.76 -2.07 13.12
C LYS A 38 8.11 -0.72 13.74
N HIS A 39 7.67 0.40 13.14
CA HIS A 39 7.98 1.76 13.57
C HIS A 39 6.73 2.48 14.11
N LYS A 40 6.27 2.09 15.30
CA LYS A 40 5.02 2.59 15.92
C LYS A 40 4.95 4.10 16.16
N THR A 41 6.09 4.81 16.09
CA THR A 41 6.16 6.27 16.26
C THR A 41 5.98 7.05 14.95
N ILE A 42 6.10 6.39 13.80
CA ILE A 42 5.89 7.02 12.49
C ILE A 42 4.39 7.12 12.22
N LYS A 43 3.92 8.34 11.94
CA LYS A 43 2.54 8.59 11.48
C LYS A 43 2.50 8.54 9.96
N PHE A 44 1.56 7.78 9.42
CA PHE A 44 1.38 7.63 7.98
C PHE A 44 -0.09 7.43 7.61
N GLY A 45 -0.43 7.68 6.36
CA GLY A 45 -1.70 7.28 5.75
C GLY A 45 -1.47 6.40 4.52
N ILE A 46 -2.40 5.48 4.28
CA ILE A 46 -2.42 4.64 3.07
C ILE A 46 -3.79 4.78 2.43
N HIS A 47 -3.80 5.04 1.12
CA HIS A 47 -4.97 4.92 0.27
C HIS A 47 -4.78 3.74 -0.67
N ASN A 48 -5.80 2.88 -0.79
CA ASN A 48 -5.86 1.80 -1.77
C ASN A 48 -7.03 2.06 -2.73
N SER A 49 -6.83 1.84 -4.03
CA SER A 49 -7.94 1.88 -4.99
C SER A 49 -8.98 0.80 -4.68
N GLY A 50 -10.23 1.02 -5.08
CA GLY A 50 -11.34 0.10 -4.78
C GLY A 50 -11.06 -1.32 -5.28
N ILE A 51 -10.71 -1.47 -6.56
CA ILE A 51 -10.40 -2.78 -7.16
C ILE A 51 -9.20 -3.48 -6.51
N LEU A 52 -8.20 -2.72 -6.03
CA LEU A 52 -7.09 -3.30 -5.28
C LEU A 52 -7.55 -3.80 -3.91
N LEU A 53 -8.40 -3.04 -3.22
CA LEU A 53 -8.94 -3.47 -1.93
C LEU A 53 -9.85 -4.71 -2.09
N GLU A 54 -10.66 -4.76 -3.15
CA GLU A 54 -11.48 -5.93 -3.50
C GLU A 54 -10.63 -7.17 -3.77
N TRP A 55 -9.46 -7.04 -4.38
CA TRP A 55 -8.54 -8.16 -4.60
C TRP A 55 -7.86 -8.63 -3.29
N ILE A 56 -7.62 -7.71 -2.34
CA ILE A 56 -6.96 -8.03 -1.05
C ILE A 56 -7.90 -8.74 -0.06
N LEU A 57 -9.20 -8.43 -0.08
CA LEU A 57 -10.20 -8.90 0.88
C LEU A 57 -10.82 -10.24 0.51
#